data_AF-A0A929F9H2-F1
#
_entry.id   AF-A0A929F9H2-F1
#
_cell.length_a   1.000
_cell.length_b   1.000
_cell.length_c   1.000
_cell.angle_alpha   90.00
_cell.angle_beta   90.00
_cell.angle_gamma   90.00
#
_symmetry.space_group_name_H-M   'P 1'
#
loop_
_entity.id
_entity.type
_entity.pdbx_description
1 polymer ?
#
loop_
_entity_poly.entity_id
_entity_poly.type
_entity_poly.pdbx_seq_one_letter_code
_entity_poly.pdbx_strand_id
1 'polypeptide(L)' 'MPWWVSQIILAFLAIFFIIFGIDLLYTAYQLSEPFSFIMTFFASNLIILISATLLFSFVYKIVRYIKKTKEKEG' A
#
# COMPACT_ATOMS: atom_id res chain seq x y z
N MET A 1 4.00 -16.92 15.03
CA MET A 1 4.76 -15.70 14.69
C MET A 1 4.18 -14.53 15.49
N PRO A 2 5.01 -13.62 16.05
CA PRO A 2 4.51 -12.46 16.78
C PRO A 2 3.63 -11.60 15.87
N TRP A 3 2.46 -11.16 16.35
CA TRP A 3 1.47 -10.39 15.55
C TRP A 3 2.08 -9.14 14.89
N TRP A 4 3.10 -8.55 15.52
CA TRP A 4 3.85 -7.39 15.00
C TRP A 4 4.71 -7.72 13.77
N VAL A 5 5.28 -8.93 13.66
CA VAL A 5 6.08 -9.35 12.49
C VAL A 5 5.22 -9.44 11.25
N SER A 6 4.00 -9.97 11.37
CA SER A 6 3.05 -10.00 10.25
C SER A 6 2.68 -8.59 9.77
N GLN A 7 2.57 -7.60 10.66
CA GLN A 7 2.32 -6.21 10.25
C GLN A 7 3.47 -5.63 9.43
N ILE A 8 4.72 -5.96 9.78
CA ILE A 8 5.90 -5.52 9.03
C ILE A 8 5.92 -6.15 7.63
N ILE A 9 5.72 -7.47 7.54
CA ILE A 9 5.70 -8.17 6.25
C ILE A 9 4.58 -7.62 5.35
N LEU A 10 3.38 -7.39 5.92
CA LEU A 10 2.26 -6.82 5.20
C LEU A 10 2.52 -5.37 4.76
N ALA A 11 3.21 -4.56 5.57
CA ALA A 11 3.62 -3.22 5.18
C ALA A 11 4.64 -3.22 4.03
N PHE A 12 5.64 -4.10 4.07
CA PHE A 12 6.57 -4.28 2.95
C PHE A 12 5.85 -4.73 1.68
N LEU A 13 4.91 -5.66 1.80
CA LEU A 13 4.10 -6.12 0.67
C LEU A 13 3.24 -4.97 0.11
N ALA A 14 2.62 -4.16 0.96
CA ALA A 14 1.85 -3.00 0.51
C ALA A 14 2.73 -1.98 -0.23
N ILE A 15 3.94 -1.71 0.25
CA ILE A 15 4.90 -0.83 -0.44
C ILE A 15 5.26 -1.40 -1.81
N PHE A 16 5.52 -2.71 -1.90
CA PHE A 16 5.79 -3.38 -3.17
C PHE A 16 4.64 -3.18 -4.16
N PHE A 17 3.40 -3.38 -3.74
CA PHE A 17 2.24 -3.17 -4.61
C PHE A 17 2.04 -1.71 -5.02
N ILE A 18 2.39 -0.74 -4.16
CA ILE A 18 2.37 0.69 -4.56
C ILE A 18 3.38 0.94 -5.68
N ILE A 19 4.62 0.45 -5.54
CA ILE A 19 5.66 0.60 -6.56
C ILE A 19 5.22 -0.06 -7.87
N PHE A 20 4.68 -1.29 -7.79
CA PHE A 20 4.12 -1.98 -8.95
C PHE A 20 2.98 -1.19 -9.61
N GLY A 21 2.10 -0.59 -8.80
CA GLY A 21 1.04 0.27 -9.30
C GLY A 21 1.58 1.50 -10.05
N ILE A 22 2.66 2.13 -9.56
CA ILE A 22 3.31 3.26 -10.23
C ILE A 22 3.93 2.82 -11.57
N ASP A 23 4.58 1.66 -11.61
CA ASP A 23 5.15 1.11 -12.85
C ASP A 23 4.07 0.78 -13.89
N LEU A 24 2.95 0.23 -13.44
CA LEU A 24 1.78 -0.02 -14.29
C LEU A 24 1.15 1.29 -14.80
N LEU A 25 1.13 2.34 -13.97
CA LEU A 25 0.67 3.66 -14.36
C LEU A 25 1.60 4.28 -15.42
N TYR A 26 2.91 4.15 -15.25
CA TYR A 26 3.90 4.57 -16.25
C TYR A 26 3.73 3.83 -17.58
N THR A 27 3.47 2.52 -17.51
CA THR A 27 3.15 1.72 -18.71
C THR A 27 1.87 2.20 -19.37
N ALA A 28 0.83 2.51 -18.60
CA ALA A 28 -0.43 3.05 -19.15
C ALA A 28 -0.16 4.29 -20.01
N TYR A 29 0.67 5.23 -19.55
CA TYR A 29 0.99 6.45 -20.32
C TYR A 29 1.72 6.20 -21.65
N GLN A 30 2.35 5.04 -21.83
CA GLN A 30 3.00 4.66 -23.09
C GLN A 30 2.05 3.98 -24.07
N LEU A 31 0.86 3.55 -23.63
CA LEU A 31 -0.11 2.92 -24.52
C LEU A 31 -0.74 3.96 -25.45
N SER A 32 -0.62 3.71 -26.76
CA SER A 32 -1.27 4.52 -27.80
C SER A 32 -2.76 4.22 -27.95
N GLU A 33 -3.19 3.01 -27.57
CA GLU A 33 -4.58 2.56 -27.71
C GLU A 33 -5.46 3.08 -26.56
N PRO A 34 -6.50 3.91 -26.84
CA PRO A 34 -7.29 4.58 -25.79
C PRO A 34 -7.99 3.63 -24.82
N PHE A 35 -8.46 2.48 -25.33
CA PHE A 35 -9.17 1.50 -24.52
C PHE A 35 -8.22 0.83 -23.49
N SER A 36 -7.06 0.39 -23.97
CA SER A 36 -6.04 -0.23 -23.13
C SER A 36 -5.40 0.78 -22.16
N PHE A 37 -5.27 2.05 -22.57
CA PHE A 37 -4.89 3.16 -21.68
C PHE A 37 -5.84 3.29 -20.49
N ILE A 38 -7.15 3.44 -20.75
CA ILE A 38 -8.17 3.58 -19.68
C ILE A 38 -8.12 2.37 -18.73
N MET A 39 -8.07 1.14 -19.26
CA MET A 39 -8.08 -0.06 -18.43
C MET A 39 -6.84 -0.13 -17.52
N THR A 40 -5.66 0.12 -18.09
CA THR A 40 -4.39 0.05 -17.36
C THR A 40 -4.23 1.21 -16.37
N PHE A 41 -4.71 2.40 -16.73
CA PHE A 41 -4.76 3.56 -15.86
C PHE A 41 -5.68 3.31 -14.65
N PHE A 42 -6.91 2.84 -14.86
CA PHE A 42 -7.80 2.56 -13.73
C PHE A 42 -7.29 1.40 -12.88
N ALA A 43 -6.77 0.34 -13.48
CA ALA A 43 -6.19 -0.77 -12.74
C ALA A 43 -5.02 -0.33 -11.85
N SER A 44 -4.08 0.46 -12.39
CA SER A 44 -2.94 0.98 -11.62
C SER A 44 -3.38 1.89 -10.47
N ASN A 45 -4.32 2.82 -10.72
CA ASN A 45 -4.85 3.69 -9.67
C ASN A 45 -5.56 2.90 -8.55
N LEU A 46 -6.34 1.87 -8.89
CA LEU A 46 -6.98 0.99 -7.89
C LEU A 46 -5.95 0.21 -7.07
N ILE A 47 -4.91 -0.33 -7.71
CA ILE A 47 -3.81 -1.02 -7.03
C ILE A 47 -3.12 -0.05 -6.04
N ILE A 48 -2.81 1.17 -6.48
CA ILE A 48 -2.19 2.19 -5.62
C ILE A 48 -3.11 2.53 -4.45
N LEU A 49 -4.41 2.77 -4.68
CA LEU A 49 -5.37 3.15 -3.63
C LEU A 49 -5.51 2.07 -2.56
N ILE A 50 -5.71 0.82 -2.99
CA ILE A 50 -5.91 -0.32 -2.08
C ILE A 50 -4.63 -0.53 -1.26
N SER A 51 -3.47 -0.47 -1.91
CA SER A 51 -2.18 -0.67 -1.26
C SER A 51 -1.85 0.46 -0.28
N ALA A 52 -2.15 1.70 -0.64
CA ALA A 52 -2.01 2.86 0.25
C ALA A 52 -2.93 2.73 1.47
N THR A 53 -4.18 2.30 1.27
CA THR A 53 -5.13 2.07 2.37
C THR A 53 -4.66 0.96 3.31
N LEU A 54 -4.13 -0.15 2.76
CA LEU A 54 -3.53 -1.23 3.54
C LEU A 54 -2.33 -0.73 4.34
N LEU A 55 -1.41 -0.03 3.69
CA LEU A 55 -0.24 0.56 4.34
C LEU A 55 -0.64 1.49 5.49
N PHE A 56 -1.60 2.38 5.25
CA PHE A 56 -2.15 3.26 6.28
C PHE A 56 -2.72 2.49 7.47
N SER A 57 -3.45 1.40 7.22
CA SER A 57 -4.00 0.56 8.28
C SER A 57 -2.92 -0.09 9.17
N PHE A 58 -1.80 -0.49 8.57
CA PHE A 58 -0.67 -1.10 9.29
C PHE A 58 0.09 -0.04 10.09
N VAL A 59 0.36 1.12 9.50
CA VAL A 59 0.99 2.25 10.19
C VAL A 59 0.14 2.69 11.38
N TYR A 60 -1.17 2.83 11.19
CA TYR A 60 -2.10 3.18 12.28
C TYR A 60 -2.07 2.17 13.44
N LYS A 61 -2.06 0.86 13.13
CA LYS A 61 -1.94 -0.20 14.14
C LYS A 61 -0.63 -0.12 14.91
N ILE A 62 0.49 0.15 14.23
CA ILE A 62 1.82 0.29 14.86
C ILE A 62 1.84 1.52 15.78
N VAL A 63 1.38 2.68 15.31
CA VAL A 63 1.34 3.92 16.11
C VAL A 63 0.46 3.74 17.35
N ARG A 64 -0.71 3.10 17.21
CA ARG A 64 -1.60 2.82 18.34
C ARG A 64 -0.95 1.88 19.37
N TYR A 65 -0.19 0.89 18.91
CA TYR A 65 0.54 -0.02 19.80
C TYR A 65 1.62 0.74 20.60
N ILE A 66 2.42 1.57 19.93
CA ILE A 66 3.45 2.40 20.58
C ILE A 66 2.83 3.34 21.61
N LYS A 67 1.71 4.00 21.27
CA LYS A 67 1.01 4.90 22.21
C LYS A 67 0.54 4.15 23.47
N LYS A 68 -0.05 2.96 23.30
CA LYS A 68 -0.50 2.13 24.43
C LYS A 68 0.65 1.67 25.33
N THR A 69 1.82 1.41 24.77
CA THR A 69 3.00 1.03 25.58
C THR A 69 3.49 2.21 26.41
N LYS A 70 3.52 3.43 25.85
CA LYS A 70 3.92 4.64 26.60
C LYS A 70 2.96 5.00 27.73
N GLU A 71 1.66 4.79 27.57
CA GLU A 71 0.65 5.03 28.62
C GLU A 71 0.71 4.03 29.79
N LYS A 72 1.40 2.88 29.64
CA LYS A 72 1.53 1.89 30.72
C LYS A 72 2.80 2.08 31.56
N GLU A 73 3.71 2.95 31.13
CA GLU A 73 5.00 3.20 31.79
C GLU A 73 5.07 4.55 32.51
N GLY A 74 4.00 5.36 32.47
CA GLY A 74 3.87 6.64 33.20
C GLY A 74 2.69 6.62 34.14
#